data_AF-A0A2B4RY73-F1
#
_entry.id   AF-A0A2B4RY73-F1
#
_cell.length_a   1.000
_cell.length_b   1.000
_cell.length_c   1.000
_cell.angle_alpha   90.00
_cell.angle_beta   90.00
_cell.angle_gamma   90.00
#
_symmetry.space_group_name_H-M   'P 1'
#
loop_
_entity.id
_entity.type
_entity.pdbx_description
1 polymer ?
#
loop_
_entity_poly.entity_id
_entity_poly.type
_entity_poly.pdbx_seq_one_letter_code
_entity_poly.pdbx_strand_id
1 'polypeptide(L)'
;MIVMSSCVKSSTPRTRRSLVGPAAVGVVQIGIPASHQVLDDWCMNLTKHLNTTLEKFGSITFNTSMASSVISSSGITVLQRLTFDLQHLEIYYLLFGQISSSISDQKFNLCVNNGINLMGGLVIGMQLTELYLNGTSPFPPQFVNGGAIGGQTRYQDLSQEIAQLKSYMRRLAIILASKDLTSVQV
;
A
#
# COMPACT_ATOMS: atom_id res chain seq x y z
N MET A 1 4.22 58.39 -8.37
CA MET A 1 4.39 56.94 -8.46
C MET A 1 3.10 56.28 -7.97
N ILE A 2 2.41 55.61 -8.90
CA ILE A 2 1.27 54.68 -8.79
C ILE A 2 0.12 55.05 -7.84
N VAL A 3 -1.01 55.39 -8.46
CA VAL A 3 -2.38 55.41 -7.90
C VAL A 3 -2.89 53.96 -7.83
N MET A 4 -3.54 53.55 -6.74
CA MET A 4 -4.82 52.84 -6.89
C MET A 4 -5.73 52.94 -5.65
N SER A 5 -6.95 53.35 -5.98
CA SER A 5 -8.06 53.78 -5.14
C SER A 5 -8.73 52.68 -4.30
N SER A 6 -9.18 53.14 -3.13
CA SER A 6 -10.38 52.79 -2.36
C SER A 6 -11.49 51.97 -3.05
N CYS A 7 -12.12 51.07 -2.29
CA CYS A 7 -13.52 51.12 -1.78
C CYS A 7 -13.74 49.88 -0.89
N VAL A 8 -13.93 49.94 0.44
CA VAL A 8 -15.04 50.47 1.26
C VAL A 8 -16.36 49.70 1.12
N LYS A 9 -16.91 49.33 2.30
CA LYS A 9 -18.27 48.84 2.69
C LYS A 9 -18.54 47.34 2.54
N SER A 10 -19.25 46.65 3.44
CA SER A 10 -19.94 46.97 4.70
C SER A 10 -20.51 45.68 5.30
N SER A 11 -20.70 45.65 6.62
CA SER A 11 -21.73 44.92 7.41
C SER A 11 -21.73 43.38 7.52
N THR A 12 -21.41 42.94 8.76
CA THR A 12 -21.85 41.79 9.60
C THR A 12 -23.10 40.97 9.21
N PRO A 13 -23.37 39.79 9.84
CA PRO A 13 -22.48 38.79 10.44
C PRO A 13 -22.83 37.36 9.95
N ARG A 14 -21.85 36.53 9.60
CA ARG A 14 -22.09 35.09 9.41
C ARG A 14 -21.31 34.32 10.46
N THR A 15 -22.03 34.00 11.52
CA THR A 15 -21.81 32.94 12.51
C THR A 15 -20.46 32.25 12.38
N ARG A 16 -19.46 32.76 13.12
CA ARG A 16 -18.39 31.88 13.62
C ARG A 16 -19.11 30.81 14.44
N ARG A 17 -19.34 29.64 13.85
CA ARG A 17 -19.48 28.43 14.66
C ARG A 17 -18.11 28.23 15.30
N SER A 18 -18.00 28.77 16.50
CA SER A 18 -17.10 28.27 17.51
C SER A 18 -17.30 26.77 17.57
N LEU A 19 -16.42 26.01 16.93
CA LEU A 19 -16.21 24.60 17.24
C LEU A 19 -15.31 24.55 18.47
N VAL A 20 -15.77 25.16 19.56
CA VAL A 20 -15.47 24.67 20.91
C VAL A 20 -16.60 23.69 21.23
N GLY A 21 -16.63 22.60 20.46
CA GLY A 21 -17.10 21.33 20.98
C GLY A 21 -15.89 20.64 21.59
N PRO A 22 -16.04 19.86 22.67
CA PRO A 22 -14.94 19.01 23.09
C PRO A 22 -14.51 18.22 21.85
N ALA A 23 -13.23 18.27 21.53
CA ALA A 23 -12.65 17.27 20.66
C ALA A 23 -12.98 15.94 21.36
N ALA A 24 -14.03 15.27 20.89
CA ALA A 24 -14.14 13.85 21.08
C ALA A 24 -12.97 13.29 20.27
N VAL A 25 -11.78 13.34 20.87
CA VAL A 25 -10.77 12.33 20.71
C VAL A 25 -11.52 11.07 21.15
N GLY A 26 -12.25 10.48 20.20
CA GLY A 26 -12.80 9.16 20.38
C GLY A 26 -11.60 8.34 20.77
N VAL A 27 -11.61 7.87 22.00
CA VAL A 27 -10.61 6.95 22.52
C VAL A 27 -10.53 5.86 21.46
N VAL A 28 -9.41 5.81 20.73
CA VAL A 28 -9.10 4.62 19.94
C VAL A 28 -9.09 3.54 21.00
N GLN A 29 -10.10 2.67 20.96
CA GLN A 29 -10.26 1.61 21.93
C GLN A 29 -9.18 0.58 21.63
N ILE A 30 -7.94 0.91 22.02
CA ILE A 30 -6.78 0.04 21.95
C ILE A 30 -6.87 -0.80 23.21
N GLY A 31 -7.50 -1.97 23.08
CA GLY A 31 -7.86 -2.74 24.26
C GLY A 31 -8.36 -4.12 23.95
N ILE A 32 -7.73 -4.84 23.02
CA ILE A 32 -7.72 -6.30 23.04
C ILE A 32 -6.34 -6.73 22.52
N PRO A 33 -5.51 -7.44 23.31
CA PRO A 33 -4.28 -8.02 22.79
C PRO A 33 -4.64 -8.92 21.60
N ALA A 34 -3.98 -8.70 20.46
CA ALA A 34 -4.22 -9.55 19.30
C ALA A 34 -3.87 -11.00 19.70
N SER A 35 -4.89 -11.87 19.75
CA SER A 35 -4.66 -13.29 20.00
C SER A 35 -3.75 -13.86 18.90
N HIS A 36 -3.02 -14.92 19.20
CA HIS A 36 -2.18 -15.61 18.20
C HIS A 36 -2.98 -15.97 16.94
N GLN A 37 -4.29 -16.21 17.07
CA GLN A 37 -5.22 -16.43 15.97
C GLN A 37 -5.35 -15.23 15.02
N VAL A 38 -5.36 -13.98 15.53
CA VAL A 38 -5.45 -12.77 14.70
C VAL A 38 -4.18 -12.59 13.85
N LEU A 39 -3.01 -12.91 14.41
CA LEU A 39 -1.73 -12.87 13.70
C LEU A 39 -1.65 -13.98 12.64
N ASP A 40 -2.11 -15.19 12.97
CA ASP A 40 -2.18 -16.32 12.05
C ASP A 40 -3.15 -16.04 10.87
N ASP A 41 -4.34 -15.50 11.15
CA ASP A 41 -5.32 -15.14 10.12
C ASP A 41 -4.80 -14.02 9.23
N TRP A 42 -4.17 -12.99 9.81
CA TRP A 42 -3.52 -11.93 9.04
C TRP A 42 -2.44 -12.52 8.12
N CYS A 43 -1.60 -13.39 8.66
CA CYS A 43 -0.52 -14.06 7.95
C CYS A 43 -1.02 -14.88 6.74
N MET A 44 -2.02 -15.74 6.95
CA MET A 44 -2.58 -16.58 5.87
C MET A 44 -3.20 -15.72 4.77
N ASN A 45 -3.95 -14.69 5.15
CA ASN A 45 -4.59 -13.79 4.19
C ASN A 45 -3.56 -12.99 3.40
N LEU A 46 -2.55 -12.43 4.06
CA LEU A 46 -1.46 -11.71 3.41
C LEU A 46 -0.72 -12.61 2.42
N THR A 47 -0.30 -13.80 2.84
CA THR A 47 0.47 -14.73 2.01
C THR A 47 -0.31 -15.14 0.77
N LYS A 48 -1.57 -15.55 0.95
CA LYS A 48 -2.46 -15.92 -0.15
C LYS A 48 -2.61 -14.76 -1.14
N HIS A 49 -2.85 -13.55 -0.62
CA HIS A 49 -3.07 -12.36 -1.43
C HIS A 49 -1.80 -11.91 -2.18
N LEU A 50 -0.63 -11.97 -1.54
CA LEU A 50 0.66 -11.71 -2.17
C LEU A 50 0.91 -12.67 -3.33
N ASN A 51 0.66 -13.97 -3.13
CA ASN A 51 0.86 -14.95 -4.18
C ASN A 51 -0.05 -14.68 -5.38
N THR A 52 -1.35 -14.43 -5.14
CA THR A 52 -2.28 -14.06 -6.22
C THR A 52 -1.88 -12.76 -6.92
N THR A 53 -1.39 -11.76 -6.17
CA THR A 53 -0.93 -10.49 -6.75
C THR A 53 0.30 -10.70 -7.64
N LEU A 54 1.25 -11.52 -7.19
CA LEU A 54 2.48 -11.83 -7.91
C LEU A 54 2.18 -12.63 -9.19
N GLU A 55 1.31 -13.65 -9.11
CA GLU A 55 0.85 -14.41 -10.28
C GLU A 55 0.16 -13.51 -11.31
N LYS A 56 -0.75 -12.64 -10.85
CA LYS A 56 -1.45 -11.66 -11.71
C LYS A 56 -0.51 -10.61 -12.29
N PHE A 57 0.54 -10.22 -11.57
CA PHE A 57 1.53 -9.28 -12.09
C PHE A 57 2.42 -9.96 -13.14
N GLY A 58 2.86 -11.18 -12.87
CA GLY A 58 3.65 -11.98 -13.80
C GLY A 58 2.91 -12.37 -15.08
N SER A 59 1.57 -12.34 -15.09
CA SER A 59 0.77 -12.62 -16.29
C SER A 59 0.57 -11.40 -17.19
N ILE A 60 1.00 -10.21 -16.77
CA ILE A 60 0.90 -8.99 -17.59
C ILE A 60 2.04 -8.99 -18.61
N THR A 61 1.68 -8.90 -19.89
CA THR A 61 2.64 -8.61 -20.95
C THR A 61 2.82 -7.10 -21.07
N PHE A 62 3.94 -6.59 -20.55
CA PHE A 62 4.26 -5.17 -20.64
C PHE A 62 4.85 -4.80 -22.00
N ASN A 63 4.39 -3.67 -22.54
CA ASN A 63 4.92 -3.03 -23.75
C ASN A 63 5.19 -1.54 -23.43
N THR A 64 6.24 -0.95 -23.99
CA THR A 64 6.60 0.46 -23.80
C THR A 64 5.45 1.43 -24.12
N SER A 65 4.58 1.10 -25.09
CA SER A 65 3.37 1.89 -25.39
C SER A 65 2.39 2.00 -24.22
N MET A 66 2.45 1.09 -23.24
CA MET A 66 1.59 1.14 -22.07
C MET A 66 1.96 2.28 -21.13
N ALA A 67 3.19 2.80 -21.18
CA ALA A 67 3.66 3.84 -20.28
C ALA A 67 2.75 5.10 -20.28
N SER A 68 2.21 5.44 -21.45
CA SER A 68 1.28 6.56 -21.66
C SER A 68 -0.19 6.15 -21.68
N SER A 69 -0.51 4.85 -21.60
CA SER A 69 -1.89 4.39 -21.60
C SER A 69 -2.63 4.82 -20.33
N VAL A 70 -3.77 5.49 -20.51
CA VAL A 70 -4.58 6.01 -19.42
C VAL A 70 -5.41 4.87 -18.82
N ILE A 71 -5.41 4.78 -17.49
CA ILE A 71 -6.06 3.68 -16.78
C ILE A 71 -7.21 4.06 -15.85
N SER A 72 -7.48 5.35 -15.73
CA SER A 72 -8.58 5.88 -14.92
C SER A 72 -9.23 7.08 -15.61
N SER A 73 -10.47 7.37 -15.22
CA SER A 73 -11.17 8.59 -15.64
C SER A 73 -10.45 9.89 -15.24
N SER A 74 -9.52 9.80 -14.29
CA SER A 74 -8.66 10.91 -13.85
C SER A 74 -7.42 11.14 -14.71
N GLY A 75 -7.22 10.38 -15.80
CA GLY A 75 -6.10 10.60 -16.73
C GLY A 75 -4.75 10.03 -16.26
N ILE A 76 -4.73 9.19 -15.23
CA ILE A 76 -3.49 8.60 -14.71
C ILE A 76 -2.99 7.54 -15.68
N THR A 77 -1.71 7.57 -16.02
CA THR A 77 -1.09 6.56 -16.90
C THR A 77 -0.66 5.30 -16.14
N VAL A 78 -0.43 4.19 -16.85
CA VAL A 78 0.12 2.96 -16.23
C VAL A 78 1.43 3.25 -15.50
N LEU A 79 2.36 3.98 -16.13
CA LEU A 79 3.66 4.28 -15.52
C LEU A 79 3.49 5.06 -14.21
N GLN A 80 2.67 6.12 -14.22
CA GLN A 80 2.40 6.90 -13.02
C GLN A 80 1.81 6.06 -11.89
N ARG A 81 0.86 5.17 -12.22
CA ARG A 81 0.25 4.30 -11.22
C ARG A 81 1.24 3.25 -10.69
N LEU A 82 2.03 2.65 -11.58
CA LEU A 82 3.06 1.69 -11.24
C LEU A 82 4.08 2.29 -10.27
N THR A 83 4.63 3.46 -10.59
CA THR A 83 5.55 4.20 -9.72
C THR A 83 4.93 4.50 -8.37
N PHE A 84 3.68 4.98 -8.35
CA PHE A 84 2.97 5.26 -7.10
C PHE A 84 2.79 4.00 -6.25
N ASP A 85 2.36 2.90 -6.85
CA ASP A 85 2.14 1.66 -6.13
C ASP A 85 3.46 1.03 -5.65
N LEU A 86 4.53 1.09 -6.46
CA LEU A 86 5.87 0.66 -6.10
C LEU A 86 6.39 1.38 -4.85
N GLN A 87 6.35 2.72 -4.83
CA GLN A 87 6.79 3.51 -3.66
C GLN A 87 6.07 3.09 -2.37
N HIS A 88 4.76 2.81 -2.44
CA HIS A 88 4.01 2.35 -1.27
C HIS A 88 4.42 0.94 -0.85
N LEU A 89 4.61 0.03 -1.81
CA LEU A 89 5.00 -1.35 -1.52
C LEU A 89 6.43 -1.44 -0.97
N GLU A 90 7.34 -0.56 -1.38
CA GLU A 90 8.68 -0.45 -0.80
C GLU A 90 8.64 -0.07 0.69
N ILE A 91 7.80 0.90 1.06
CA ILE A 91 7.59 1.27 2.47
C ILE A 91 7.08 0.05 3.27
N TYR A 92 6.13 -0.68 2.70
CA TYR A 92 5.59 -1.88 3.33
C TYR A 92 6.62 -3.01 3.43
N TYR A 93 7.47 -3.17 2.42
CA TYR A 93 8.57 -4.12 2.43
C TYR A 93 9.56 -3.82 3.56
N LEU A 94 9.93 -2.54 3.76
CA LEU A 94 10.78 -2.12 4.87
C LEU A 94 10.17 -2.41 6.24
N LEU A 95 8.84 -2.28 6.37
CA LEU A 95 8.15 -2.57 7.63
C LEU A 95 8.24 -4.05 8.04
N PHE A 96 8.32 -4.99 7.09
CA PHE A 96 8.55 -6.39 7.45
C PHE A 96 9.91 -6.61 8.12
N GLY A 97 10.94 -5.89 7.69
CA GLY A 97 12.28 -5.97 8.28
C GLY A 97 12.36 -5.42 9.72
N GLN A 98 11.33 -4.69 10.17
CA GLN A 98 11.25 -4.13 11.53
C GLN A 98 10.47 -5.01 12.51
N ILE A 99 9.85 -6.10 12.04
CA ILE A 99 9.12 -7.03 12.90
C ILE A 99 10.15 -7.85 13.67
N SER A 100 10.33 -7.56 14.96
CA SER A 100 11.30 -8.30 15.79
C SER A 100 10.91 -9.78 15.92
N SER A 101 11.88 -10.66 15.71
CA SER A 101 11.73 -12.11 15.86
C SER A 101 11.41 -12.55 17.30
N SER A 102 11.64 -11.68 18.28
CA SER A 102 11.31 -11.90 19.70
C SER A 102 9.81 -11.80 20.02
N ILE A 103 8.98 -11.34 19.08
CA ILE A 103 7.57 -10.99 19.31
C ILE A 103 6.63 -12.17 18.96
N SER A 104 7.15 -13.28 18.42
CA SER A 104 6.32 -14.21 17.68
C SER A 104 6.76 -15.68 17.69
N ASP A 105 5.77 -16.57 17.67
CA ASP A 105 5.96 -18.01 17.51
C ASP A 105 6.63 -18.35 16.15
N GLN A 106 7.28 -19.53 16.08
CA GLN A 106 7.97 -20.03 14.89
C GLN A 106 7.12 -19.97 13.61
N LYS A 107 5.82 -20.23 13.72
CA LYS A 107 4.86 -20.19 12.61
C LYS A 107 4.70 -18.78 12.02
N PHE A 108 4.64 -17.76 12.87
CA PHE A 108 4.53 -16.38 12.42
C PHE A 108 5.86 -15.88 11.83
N ASN A 109 7.00 -16.26 12.40
CA ASN A 109 8.32 -15.97 11.83
C ASN A 109 8.48 -16.54 10.42
N LEU A 110 8.07 -17.80 10.21
CA LEU A 110 8.04 -18.42 8.87
C LEU A 110 7.15 -17.64 7.91
N CYS A 111 6.00 -17.18 8.38
CA CYS A 111 5.08 -16.40 7.57
C CYS A 111 5.63 -15.03 7.18
N VAL A 112 6.22 -14.31 8.13
CA VAL A 112 6.88 -13.02 7.86
C VAL A 112 8.00 -13.20 6.84
N ASN A 113 8.84 -14.22 7.01
CA ASN A 113 9.90 -14.53 6.04
C ASN A 113 9.36 -14.85 4.65
N ASN A 114 8.27 -15.62 4.57
CA ASN A 114 7.62 -15.89 3.30
C ASN A 114 7.01 -14.62 2.68
N GLY A 115 6.38 -13.78 3.50
CA GLY A 115 5.85 -12.47 3.11
C GLY A 115 6.94 -11.53 2.59
N ILE A 116 8.10 -11.49 3.23
CA ILE A 116 9.29 -10.76 2.78
C ILE A 116 9.70 -11.25 1.39
N ASN A 117 9.85 -12.55 1.20
CA ASN A 117 10.27 -13.11 -0.09
C ASN A 117 9.27 -12.79 -1.21
N LEU A 118 7.97 -12.97 -0.96
CA LEU A 118 6.92 -12.70 -1.94
C LEU A 118 6.80 -11.20 -2.26
N MET A 119 6.81 -10.34 -1.24
CA MET A 119 6.77 -8.89 -1.41
C MET A 119 8.02 -8.38 -2.13
N GLY A 120 9.20 -8.91 -1.77
CA GLY A 120 10.47 -8.58 -2.43
C GLY A 120 10.44 -8.96 -3.91
N GLY A 121 9.92 -10.13 -4.25
CA GLY A 121 9.71 -10.55 -5.65
C GLY A 121 8.79 -9.60 -6.41
N LEU A 122 7.67 -9.17 -5.79
CA LEU A 122 6.74 -8.20 -6.39
C LEU A 122 7.40 -6.83 -6.59
N VAL A 123 8.10 -6.31 -5.59
CA VAL A 123 8.81 -5.02 -5.65
C VAL A 123 9.86 -5.01 -6.75
N ILE A 124 10.73 -6.03 -6.79
CA ILE A 124 11.75 -6.16 -7.84
C ILE A 124 11.09 -6.24 -9.22
N GLY A 125 10.02 -7.00 -9.37
CA GLY A 125 9.31 -7.11 -10.64
C GLY A 125 8.71 -5.78 -11.09
N MET A 126 8.15 -5.01 -10.17
CA MET A 126 7.62 -3.67 -10.43
C MET A 126 8.72 -2.67 -10.79
N GLN A 127 9.88 -2.71 -10.12
CA GLN A 127 11.05 -1.89 -10.45
C GLN A 127 11.56 -2.17 -11.87
N LEU A 128 11.72 -3.44 -12.24
CA LEU A 128 12.15 -3.81 -13.59
C LEU A 128 11.14 -3.35 -14.65
N THR A 129 9.85 -3.42 -14.33
CA THR A 129 8.78 -2.95 -15.21
C THR A 129 8.80 -1.43 -15.35
N GLU A 130 9.03 -0.70 -14.27
CA GLU A 130 9.16 0.76 -14.29
C GLU A 130 10.34 1.19 -15.18
N LEU A 131 11.51 0.56 -15.00
CA LEU A 131 12.69 0.83 -15.83
C LEU A 131 12.42 0.58 -17.31
N TYR A 132 11.69 -0.50 -17.64
CA TYR A 132 11.31 -0.81 -19.02
C TYR A 132 10.31 0.21 -19.60
N LEU A 133 9.24 0.53 -18.86
CA LEU A 133 8.21 1.47 -19.31
C LEU A 133 8.73 2.91 -19.42
N ASN A 134 9.68 3.30 -18.57
CA ASN A 134 10.35 4.60 -18.64
C ASN A 134 11.47 4.63 -19.71
N GLY A 135 11.69 3.54 -20.44
CA GLY A 135 12.69 3.44 -21.50
C GLY A 135 14.14 3.38 -21.01
N THR A 136 14.37 3.21 -19.71
CA THR A 136 15.71 3.06 -19.12
C THR A 136 16.27 1.66 -19.36
N SER A 137 15.41 0.63 -19.36
CA SER A 137 15.74 -0.73 -19.77
C SER A 137 15.16 -1.02 -21.15
N PRO A 138 15.93 -1.56 -22.11
CA PRO A 138 15.41 -1.97 -23.40
C PRO A 138 14.72 -3.34 -23.36
N PHE A 139 14.90 -4.10 -22.27
CA PHE A 139 14.39 -5.46 -22.15
C PHE A 139 13.09 -5.50 -21.36
N PRO A 140 12.02 -6.11 -21.91
CA PRO A 140 10.81 -6.34 -21.13
C PRO A 140 11.11 -7.30 -19.98
N PRO A 141 10.54 -7.08 -18.80
CA PRO A 141 10.75 -7.97 -17.67
C PRO A 141 10.16 -9.36 -18.00
N GLN A 142 10.92 -10.40 -17.67
CA GLN A 142 10.44 -11.77 -17.78
C GLN A 142 10.16 -12.33 -16.39
N PHE A 143 8.92 -12.74 -16.18
CA PHE A 143 8.47 -13.34 -14.93
C PHE A 143 8.31 -14.85 -15.14
N VAL A 144 8.96 -15.64 -14.28
CA VAL A 144 8.82 -17.10 -14.30
C VAL A 144 7.49 -17.44 -13.62
N ASN A 145 6.41 -17.55 -14.39
CA ASN A 145 5.08 -17.82 -13.84
C ASN A 145 4.79 -19.34 -13.85
N GLY A 146 4.43 -19.89 -12.69
CA GLY A 146 4.18 -21.32 -12.47
C GLY A 146 2.74 -21.79 -12.75
N GLY A 147 1.87 -20.97 -13.35
CA GLY A 147 0.47 -21.34 -13.53
C GLY A 147 -0.32 -20.41 -14.44
N ALA A 148 -1.16 -21.01 -15.27
CA ALA A 148 -1.96 -20.37 -16.31
C ALA A 148 -3.11 -19.54 -15.71
N ILE A 149 -2.91 -18.23 -15.53
CA ILE A 149 -4.05 -17.30 -15.51
C ILE A 149 -4.49 -17.14 -16.97
N GLY A 150 -5.54 -17.86 -17.35
CA GLY A 150 -6.17 -17.77 -18.66
C GLY A 150 -6.84 -16.42 -18.85
N GLY A 151 -6.11 -15.46 -19.38
CA GLY A 151 -6.62 -14.14 -19.76
C GLY A 151 -5.54 -13.06 -19.74
N GLN A 152 -5.63 -12.10 -20.67
CA GLN A 152 -4.78 -10.90 -20.68
C GLN A 152 -5.11 -10.06 -19.45
N THR A 153 -4.35 -10.25 -18.36
CA THR A 153 -4.51 -9.45 -17.14
C THR A 153 -4.02 -8.04 -17.44
N ARG A 154 -4.83 -7.01 -17.16
CA ARG A 154 -4.42 -5.62 -17.32
C ARG A 154 -3.83 -5.12 -16.01
N TYR A 155 -2.93 -4.15 -16.11
CA TYR A 155 -2.37 -3.51 -14.91
C TYR A 155 -3.46 -2.85 -14.03
N GLN A 156 -4.56 -2.40 -14.64
CA GLN A 156 -5.75 -1.92 -13.93
C GLN A 156 -6.32 -2.95 -12.94
N ASP A 157 -6.32 -4.23 -13.32
CA ASP A 157 -6.90 -5.31 -12.54
C ASP A 157 -6.08 -5.60 -11.27
N LEU A 158 -4.81 -5.17 -11.24
CA LEU A 158 -3.96 -5.22 -10.05
C LEU A 158 -4.21 -4.08 -9.07
N SER A 159 -4.85 -2.99 -9.48
CA SER A 159 -5.03 -1.82 -8.60
C SER A 159 -5.82 -2.18 -7.33
N GLN A 160 -6.80 -3.09 -7.46
CA GLN A 160 -7.58 -3.62 -6.34
C GLN A 160 -6.73 -4.56 -5.47
N GLU A 161 -5.91 -5.42 -6.08
CA GLU A 161 -5.02 -6.33 -5.37
C GLU A 161 -4.01 -5.56 -4.53
N ILE A 162 -3.37 -4.54 -5.12
CA ILE A 162 -2.42 -3.68 -4.44
C ILE A 162 -3.11 -2.89 -3.33
N ALA A 163 -4.32 -2.37 -3.54
CA ALA A 163 -5.07 -1.67 -2.49
C ALA A 163 -5.37 -2.57 -1.27
N GLN A 164 -5.73 -3.83 -1.53
CA GLN A 164 -5.97 -4.83 -0.48
C GLN A 164 -4.67 -5.18 0.27
N LEU A 165 -3.53 -5.26 -0.43
CA LEU A 165 -2.21 -5.35 0.18
C LEU A 165 -1.93 -4.19 1.16
N LYS A 166 -2.22 -2.94 0.75
CA LYS A 166 -2.08 -1.77 1.64
C LYS A 166 -2.96 -1.91 2.89
N SER A 167 -4.16 -2.48 2.75
CA SER A 167 -5.07 -2.76 3.87
C SER A 167 -4.48 -3.76 4.87
N TYR A 168 -3.90 -4.87 4.40
CA TYR A 168 -3.23 -5.84 5.28
C TYR A 168 -2.07 -5.21 6.05
N MET A 169 -1.28 -4.35 5.41
CA MET A 169 -0.15 -3.69 6.08
C MET A 169 -0.61 -2.67 7.13
N ARG A 170 -1.70 -1.94 6.87
CA ARG A 170 -2.34 -1.10 7.91
C ARG A 170 -2.84 -1.92 9.08
N ARG A 171 -3.45 -3.09 8.82
CA ARG A 171 -3.92 -3.99 9.88
C ARG A 171 -2.76 -4.52 10.72
N LEU A 172 -1.62 -4.85 10.10
CA LEU A 172 -0.41 -5.23 10.82
C LEU A 172 0.05 -4.11 11.77
N ALA A 173 0.14 -2.87 11.27
CA ALA A 173 0.55 -1.73 12.10
C ALA A 173 -0.35 -1.54 13.34
N ILE A 174 -1.66 -1.74 13.18
CA ILE A 174 -2.62 -1.69 14.30
C ILE A 174 -2.36 -2.84 15.30
N ILE A 175 -2.10 -4.05 14.80
CA ILE A 175 -1.81 -5.22 15.64
C ILE A 175 -0.50 -5.05 16.42
N LEU A 176 0.54 -4.49 15.80
CA LEU A 176 1.82 -4.24 16.47
C LEU A 176 1.69 -3.14 17.52
N ALA A 177 1.03 -2.03 17.19
CA ALA A 177 0.81 -0.92 18.13
C ALA A 177 -0.01 -1.35 19.37
N SER A 178 -0.98 -2.26 19.22
CA SER A 178 -1.77 -2.75 20.35
C SER A 178 -0.99 -3.67 21.30
N LYS A 179 0.09 -4.32 20.83
CA LYS A 179 0.99 -5.11 21.67
C LYS A 179 1.95 -4.23 22.47
N ASP A 180 2.56 -3.22 21.86
CA ASP A 180 3.54 -2.34 22.54
C ASP A 180 2.89 -1.53 23.68
N LEU A 181 1.61 -1.19 23.56
CA LEU A 181 0.87 -0.53 24.65
C LEU A 181 0.66 -1.41 25.88
N THR A 182 0.72 -2.75 25.73
CA THR A 182 0.63 -3.69 26.86
C THR A 182 1.99 -3.99 27.51
N SER A 183 3.11 -3.83 26.79
CA SER A 183 4.46 -4.05 27.36
C SER A 183 4.99 -2.85 28.15
N VAL A 184 4.43 -1.65 27.95
CA VAL A 184 4.79 -0.42 28.69
C VAL A 184 4.05 -0.28 30.03
N GLN A 185 3.12 -1.19 30.34
CA GLN A 185 2.35 -1.19 31.60
C GLN A 185 2.85 -2.18 32.67
N VAL A 186 4.10 -2.65 32.60
CA VAL A 186 4.72 -3.50 33.64
C VAL A 186 5.86 -2.77 34.34
#